data_AF-A0A2S4IIK0-F1
#
_entry.id   AF-A0A2S4IIK0-F1
#
_cell.length_a   1.000
_cell.length_b   1.000
_cell.length_c   1.000
_cell.angle_alpha   90.00
_cell.angle_beta   90.00
_cell.angle_gamma   90.00
#
_symmetry.space_group_name_H-M   'P 1'
#
loop_
_entity.id
_entity.type
_entity.pdbx_description
1 polymer ?
#
loop_
_entity_poly.entity_id
_entity_poly.type
_entity_poly.pdbx_seq_one_letter_code
_entity_poly.pdbx_strand_id
1 'polypeptide(L)'
;MKKADLYSLQALRLMREQRAAALLTTQRERCRDAHHELDQARETLRLHRERLVQEAERAYGRFSEGLSVSESRAIQERLEQLNEERQALQAEAEAVALIVKSAEQVRERLRQTHVQQQHRSRAWQSLVEQRVREDVRVSEQRDEADQPELPAGGSNAGDKR
;
A
#
# COMPACT_ATOMS: atom_id res chain seq x y z
N MET A 1 6.96 -20.55 -29.92
CA MET A 1 6.17 -20.71 -28.67
C MET A 1 4.70 -20.82 -29.04
N LYS A 2 3.91 -21.68 -28.39
CA LYS A 2 2.49 -21.83 -28.72
C LYS A 2 1.68 -20.68 -28.10
N LYS A 3 0.58 -20.27 -28.73
CA LYS A 3 -0.33 -19.20 -28.26
C LYS A 3 -0.84 -19.45 -26.82
N ALA A 4 -1.12 -20.71 -26.48
CA ALA A 4 -1.50 -21.12 -25.14
C ALA A 4 -0.42 -20.84 -24.07
N ASP A 5 0.87 -20.99 -24.42
CA ASP A 5 1.99 -20.73 -23.51
C ASP A 5 2.15 -19.22 -23.23
N LEU A 6 1.86 -18.37 -24.22
CA LEU A 6 1.88 -16.91 -24.04
C LEU A 6 0.75 -16.45 -23.10
N TYR A 7 -0.46 -16.97 -23.29
CA TYR A 7 -1.59 -16.64 -22.41
C TYR A 7 -1.41 -17.19 -20.99
N SER A 8 -0.87 -18.40 -20.83
CA SER A 8 -0.61 -18.96 -19.49
C SER A 8 0.43 -18.12 -18.73
N LEU A 9 1.49 -17.69 -19.40
CA LEU A 9 2.49 -16.79 -18.83
C LEU A 9 1.94 -15.39 -18.55
N GLN A 10 1.03 -14.87 -19.37
CA GLN A 10 0.32 -13.60 -19.12
C GLN A 10 -0.58 -13.71 -17.88
N ALA A 11 -1.37 -14.78 -17.77
CA ALA A 11 -2.24 -15.04 -16.63
C ALA A 11 -1.42 -15.12 -15.33
N LEU A 12 -0.29 -15.84 -15.33
CA LEU A 12 0.60 -15.93 -14.17
C LEU A 12 1.13 -14.54 -13.73
N ARG A 13 1.45 -13.66 -14.67
CA ARG A 13 1.94 -12.30 -14.36
C ARG A 13 0.83 -11.43 -13.79
N LEU A 14 -0.37 -11.50 -14.33
CA LEU A 14 -1.54 -10.80 -13.79
C LEU A 14 -1.82 -11.23 -12.35
N MET A 15 -1.77 -12.53 -12.06
CA MET A 15 -1.92 -13.05 -10.70
C MET A 15 -0.84 -12.53 -9.74
N ARG A 16 0.41 -12.39 -10.21
CA ARG A 16 1.51 -11.79 -9.42
C ARG A 16 1.29 -10.31 -9.16
N GLU A 17 0.80 -9.55 -10.15
CA GLU A 17 0.43 -8.14 -9.98
C GLU A 17 -0.71 -7.98 -8.97
N GLN A 18 -1.78 -8.77 -9.10
CA GLN A 18 -2.91 -8.78 -8.18
C GLN A 18 -2.48 -9.12 -6.75
N ARG A 19 -1.61 -10.12 -6.58
CA ARG A 19 -1.06 -10.45 -5.25
C ARG A 19 -0.23 -9.31 -4.67
N ALA A 20 0.61 -8.66 -5.49
CA ALA A 20 1.39 -7.50 -5.04
C ALA A 20 0.48 -6.32 -4.65
N ALA A 21 -0.60 -6.09 -5.40
CA ALA A 21 -1.61 -5.08 -5.08
C ALA A 21 -2.31 -5.39 -3.75
N ALA A 22 -2.76 -6.63 -3.54
CA ALA A 22 -3.42 -7.06 -2.32
C ALA A 22 -2.51 -6.93 -1.08
N LEU A 23 -1.23 -7.31 -1.20
CA LEU A 23 -0.27 -7.11 -0.11
C LEU A 23 -0.07 -5.62 0.21
N LEU A 24 -0.04 -4.77 -0.81
CA LEU A 24 0.07 -3.33 -0.62
C LEU A 24 -1.17 -2.73 0.05
N THR A 25 -2.39 -3.18 -0.29
CA THR A 25 -3.61 -2.71 0.36
C THR A 25 -3.65 -3.11 1.83
N THR A 26 -3.37 -4.38 2.14
CA THR A 26 -3.28 -4.84 3.54
C THR A 26 -2.21 -4.08 4.32
N GLN A 27 -1.06 -3.77 3.72
CA GLN A 27 -0.04 -2.98 4.41
C GLN A 27 -0.45 -1.53 4.60
N ARG A 28 -1.25 -0.94 3.70
CA ARG A 28 -1.80 0.42 3.89
C ARG A 28 -2.77 0.48 5.07
N GLU A 29 -3.61 -0.53 5.23
CA GLU A 29 -4.50 -0.66 6.39
C GLU A 29 -3.68 -0.73 7.67
N ARG A 30 -2.69 -1.63 7.75
CA ARG A 30 -1.77 -1.71 8.90
C ARG A 30 -1.06 -0.41 9.23
N CYS A 31 -0.65 0.36 8.22
CA CYS A 31 -0.06 1.68 8.46
C CYS A 31 -1.07 2.66 9.07
N ARG A 32 -2.34 2.63 8.62
CA ARG A 32 -3.39 3.49 9.18
C ARG A 32 -3.68 3.11 10.63
N ASP A 33 -3.77 1.81 10.92
CA ASP A 33 -4.00 1.32 12.28
C ASP A 33 -2.87 1.73 13.22
N ALA A 34 -1.61 1.55 12.79
CA ALA A 34 -0.45 1.97 13.58
C ALA A 34 -0.37 3.49 13.78
N HIS A 35 -0.75 4.30 12.78
CA HIS A 35 -0.86 5.75 12.94
C HIS A 35 -1.96 6.13 13.94
N HIS A 36 -3.10 5.44 13.90
CA HIS A 36 -4.17 5.65 14.86
C HIS A 36 -3.75 5.31 16.29
N GLU A 37 -3.05 4.20 16.50
CA GLU A 37 -2.45 3.82 17.79
C GLU A 37 -1.44 4.88 18.28
N LEU A 38 -0.62 5.43 17.38
CA LEU A 38 0.32 6.50 17.74
C LEU A 38 -0.40 7.77 18.19
N ASP A 39 -1.47 8.16 17.50
CA ASP A 39 -2.27 9.32 17.87
C ASP A 39 -2.93 9.12 19.24
N GLN A 40 -3.44 7.92 19.51
CA GLN A 40 -3.98 7.56 20.82
C GLN A 40 -2.90 7.65 21.92
N ALA A 41 -1.72 7.06 21.71
CA ALA A 41 -0.62 7.08 22.68
C ALA A 41 -0.10 8.51 22.95
N ARG A 42 -0.12 9.37 21.93
CA ARG A 42 0.23 10.79 22.09
C ARG A 42 -0.82 11.56 22.87
N GLU A 43 -2.09 11.28 22.63
CA GLU A 43 -3.19 11.93 23.34
C GLU A 43 -3.24 11.50 24.81
N THR A 44 -3.04 10.21 25.12
CA THR A 44 -2.93 9.74 26.51
C THR A 44 -1.77 10.42 27.23
N LEU A 45 -0.60 10.53 26.59
CA LEU A 45 0.54 11.26 27.13
C LEU A 45 0.26 12.75 27.33
N ARG A 46 -0.46 13.40 26.40
CA ARG A 46 -0.86 14.81 26.51
C ARG A 46 -1.76 15.02 27.73
N LEU A 47 -2.83 14.25 27.84
CA LEU A 47 -3.77 14.31 28.96
C LEU A 47 -3.06 14.02 30.30
N HIS A 48 -2.10 13.10 30.32
CA HIS A 48 -1.33 12.81 31.52
C HIS A 48 -0.42 13.97 31.93
N ARG A 49 0.24 14.63 30.98
CA ARG A 49 1.03 15.84 31.24
C ARG A 49 0.17 16.97 31.78
N GLU A 50 -1.04 17.15 31.25
CA GLU A 50 -2.01 18.14 31.75
C GLU A 50 -2.43 17.84 33.20
N ARG A 51 -2.71 16.56 33.53
CA ARG A 51 -3.00 16.13 34.90
C ARG A 51 -1.84 16.39 35.85
N LEU A 52 -0.60 16.10 35.42
CA LEU A 52 0.59 16.35 36.22
C LEU A 52 0.75 17.84 36.53
N VAL A 53 0.55 18.71 35.54
CA VAL A 53 0.60 20.18 35.75
C VAL A 53 -0.48 20.61 36.75
N GLN A 54 -1.72 20.13 36.61
CA GLN A 54 -2.80 20.46 37.53
C GLN A 54 -2.52 19.96 38.97
N GLU A 55 -1.98 18.76 39.14
CA GLU A 55 -1.60 18.24 40.45
C GLU A 55 -0.44 19.04 41.05
N ALA A 56 0.54 19.46 40.24
CA ALA A 56 1.62 20.33 40.68
C ALA A 56 1.13 21.72 41.10
N GLU A 57 0.24 22.35 40.33
CA GLU A 57 -0.37 23.65 40.69
C GLU A 57 -1.15 23.56 41.99
N ARG A 58 -1.95 22.51 42.18
CA ARG A 58 -2.67 22.25 43.45
C ARG A 58 -1.71 22.05 44.62
N ALA A 59 -0.62 21.33 44.40
CA ALA A 59 0.43 21.14 45.39
C ALA A 59 1.03 22.49 45.81
N TYR A 60 1.45 23.32 44.84
CA TYR A 60 2.01 24.66 45.10
C TYR A 60 1.03 25.58 45.84
N GLY A 61 -0.27 25.55 45.48
CA GLY A 61 -1.30 26.28 46.20
C GLY A 61 -1.37 25.89 47.68
N ARG A 62 -1.41 24.58 47.97
CA ARG A 62 -1.41 24.08 49.35
C ARG A 62 -0.13 24.41 50.11
N PHE A 63 1.04 24.38 49.44
CA PHE A 63 2.30 24.82 50.07
C PHE A 63 2.25 26.27 50.52
N SER A 64 1.57 27.15 49.77
CA SER A 64 1.40 28.55 50.16
C SER A 64 0.49 28.76 51.38
N GLU A 65 -0.38 27.79 51.69
CA GLU A 65 -1.32 27.82 52.82
C GLU A 65 -0.72 27.22 54.11
N GLY A 66 0.45 26.57 54.03
CA GLY A 66 1.12 25.92 55.15
C GLY A 66 0.71 24.46 55.30
N LEU A 67 1.54 23.55 54.79
CA LEU A 67 1.34 22.10 54.86
C LEU A 67 2.06 21.47 56.05
N SER A 68 1.48 20.40 56.60
CA SER A 68 2.20 19.52 57.51
C SER A 68 3.31 18.75 56.76
N VAL A 69 4.33 18.29 57.49
CA VAL A 69 5.44 17.51 56.90
C VAL A 69 4.95 16.22 56.25
N SER A 70 3.95 15.56 56.84
CA SER A 70 3.34 14.34 56.29
C SER A 70 2.60 14.61 54.98
N GLU A 71 1.85 15.70 54.88
CA GLU A 71 1.12 16.04 53.65
C GLU A 71 2.09 16.47 52.54
N SER A 72 3.14 17.22 52.88
CA SER A 72 4.21 17.58 51.97
C SER A 72 4.88 16.34 51.35
N ARG A 73 5.22 15.34 52.17
CA ARG A 73 5.78 14.07 51.69
C ARG A 73 4.81 13.31 50.79
N ALA A 74 3.55 13.19 51.18
CA ALA A 74 2.54 12.49 50.38
C ALA A 74 2.35 13.16 49.00
N ILE A 75 2.40 14.48 48.94
CA ILE A 75 2.34 15.25 47.69
C ILE A 75 3.59 14.99 46.83
N GLN A 76 4.78 14.98 47.43
CA GLN A 76 6.02 14.68 46.71
C GLN A 76 6.02 13.27 46.11
N GLU A 77 5.66 12.26 46.91
CA GLU A 77 5.53 10.87 46.46
C GLU A 77 4.52 10.76 45.30
N ARG A 78 3.40 11.48 45.39
CA ARG A 78 2.39 11.50 44.32
C ARG A 78 2.91 12.12 43.02
N LEU A 79 3.63 13.23 43.10
CA LEU A 79 4.23 13.89 41.93
C LEU A 79 5.33 13.03 41.29
N GLU A 80 6.10 12.31 42.10
CA GLU A 80 7.10 11.34 41.65
C GLU A 80 6.43 10.21 40.87
N GLN A 81 5.39 9.58 41.43
CA GLN A 81 4.59 8.54 40.75
C GLN A 81 4.05 9.02 39.40
N LEU A 82 3.44 10.20 39.35
CA LEU A 82 2.93 10.76 38.10
C LEU A 82 4.04 11.01 37.06
N ASN A 83 5.23 11.41 37.50
CA ASN A 83 6.36 11.61 36.60
C ASN A 83 6.92 10.28 36.09
N GLU A 84 6.94 9.23 36.90
CA GLU A 84 7.28 7.87 36.47
C GLU A 84 6.27 7.36 35.42
N GLU A 85 4.98 7.51 35.69
CA GLU A 85 3.90 7.19 34.74
C GLU A 85 4.07 7.97 33.42
N ARG A 86 4.43 9.26 33.49
CA ARG A 86 4.72 10.09 32.31
C ARG A 86 5.88 9.52 31.50
N GLN A 87 6.94 9.06 32.16
CA GLN A 87 8.10 8.46 31.47
C GLN A 87 7.71 7.14 30.79
N ALA A 88 6.90 6.31 31.45
CA ALA A 88 6.39 5.08 30.86
C ALA A 88 5.52 5.34 29.62
N LEU A 89 4.57 6.28 29.71
CA LEU A 89 3.72 6.69 28.58
C LEU A 89 4.53 7.30 27.43
N GLN A 90 5.60 8.03 27.75
CA GLN A 90 6.50 8.57 26.73
C GLN A 90 7.25 7.44 26.02
N ALA A 91 7.78 6.47 26.75
CA ALA A 91 8.46 5.32 26.17
C ALA A 91 7.50 4.48 25.29
N GLU A 92 6.24 4.34 25.70
CA GLU A 92 5.20 3.68 24.90
C GLU A 92 4.93 4.42 23.59
N ALA A 93 4.70 5.73 23.64
CA ALA A 93 4.49 6.54 22.42
C ALA A 93 5.69 6.50 21.46
N GLU A 94 6.91 6.49 22.01
CA GLU A 94 8.16 6.32 21.23
C GLU A 94 8.25 4.93 20.60
N ALA A 95 7.88 3.87 21.31
CA ALA A 95 7.83 2.51 20.79
C ALA A 95 6.83 2.37 19.64
N VAL A 96 5.62 2.92 19.78
CA VAL A 96 4.61 2.93 18.70
C VAL A 96 5.10 3.75 17.50
N ALA A 97 5.79 4.87 17.71
CA ALA A 97 6.38 5.64 16.62
C ALA A 97 7.41 4.84 15.80
N LEU A 98 8.20 3.97 16.47
CA LEU A 98 9.10 3.04 15.78
C LEU A 98 8.35 1.99 14.96
N ILE A 99 7.22 1.47 15.48
CA ILE A 99 6.35 0.54 14.74
C ILE A 99 5.83 1.21 13.48
N VAL A 100 5.27 2.41 13.58
CA VAL A 100 4.80 3.20 12.42
C VAL A 100 5.91 3.35 11.38
N LYS A 101 7.10 3.79 11.81
CA LYS A 101 8.25 3.96 10.91
C LYS A 101 8.60 2.66 10.17
N SER A 102 8.62 1.52 10.88
CA SER A 102 8.88 0.21 10.28
C SER A 102 7.79 -0.20 9.29
N ALA A 103 6.51 0.04 9.62
CA ALA A 103 5.37 -0.29 8.79
C ALA A 103 5.38 0.53 7.48
N GLU A 104 5.76 1.80 7.54
CA GLU A 104 5.89 2.65 6.36
C GLU A 104 7.07 2.25 5.46
N GLN A 105 8.19 1.81 6.03
CA GLN A 105 9.30 1.25 5.26
C GLN A 105 8.86 0.01 4.48
N VAL A 106 8.08 -0.89 5.11
CA VAL A 106 7.52 -2.06 4.44
C VAL A 106 6.52 -1.65 3.33
N ARG A 107 5.66 -0.66 3.60
CA ARG A 107 4.72 -0.10 2.60
C ARG A 107 5.46 0.39 1.36
N GLU A 108 6.57 1.11 1.53
CA GLU A 108 7.34 1.64 0.41
C GLU A 108 8.00 0.53 -0.42
N ARG A 109 8.57 -0.50 0.22
CA ARG A 109 9.11 -1.68 -0.49
C ARG A 109 8.02 -2.41 -1.30
N LEU A 110 6.83 -2.57 -0.72
CA LEU A 110 5.70 -3.20 -1.40
C LEU A 110 5.18 -2.34 -2.56
N ARG A 111 5.17 -1.01 -2.41
CA ARG A 111 4.82 -0.07 -3.47
C ARG A 111 5.75 -0.24 -4.67
N GLN A 112 7.06 -0.23 -4.43
CA GLN A 112 8.06 -0.43 -5.49
C GLN A 112 7.88 -1.78 -6.18
N THR A 113 7.66 -2.84 -5.40
CA THR A 113 7.40 -4.19 -5.94
C THR A 113 6.15 -4.21 -6.82
N HIS A 114 5.04 -3.61 -6.37
CA HIS A 114 3.81 -3.55 -7.14
C HIS A 114 4.00 -2.80 -8.47
N VAL A 115 4.65 -1.64 -8.43
CA VAL A 115 4.96 -0.84 -9.63
C VAL A 115 5.80 -1.66 -10.63
N GLN A 116 6.83 -2.37 -10.17
CA GLN A 116 7.64 -3.22 -11.04
C GLN A 116 6.83 -4.36 -11.66
N GLN A 117 5.95 -5.02 -10.90
CA GLN A 117 5.09 -6.09 -11.44
C GLN A 117 4.09 -5.54 -12.45
N GLN A 118 3.51 -4.37 -12.18
CA GLN A 118 2.61 -3.70 -13.11
C GLN A 118 3.30 -3.33 -14.43
N HIS A 119 4.51 -2.76 -14.38
CA HIS A 119 5.28 -2.47 -15.60
C HIS A 119 5.57 -3.74 -16.41
N ARG A 120 5.97 -4.83 -15.74
CA ARG A 120 6.20 -6.12 -16.39
C ARG A 120 4.92 -6.67 -17.01
N SER A 121 3.81 -6.63 -16.28
CA SER A 121 2.50 -7.10 -16.74
C SER A 121 2.07 -6.36 -18.02
N ARG A 122 2.16 -5.02 -18.02
CA ARG A 122 1.85 -4.18 -19.18
C ARG A 122 2.76 -4.46 -20.37
N ALA A 123 4.07 -4.55 -20.16
CA ALA A 123 5.02 -4.85 -21.24
C ALA A 123 4.72 -6.19 -21.91
N TRP A 124 4.42 -7.22 -21.10
CA TRP A 124 4.03 -8.54 -21.62
C TRP A 124 2.69 -8.52 -22.33
N GLN A 125 1.71 -7.77 -21.81
CA GLN A 125 0.42 -7.60 -22.48
C GLN A 125 0.60 -7.00 -23.88
N SER A 126 1.44 -5.97 -24.03
CA SER A 126 1.74 -5.38 -25.34
C SER A 126 2.38 -6.39 -26.30
N LEU A 127 3.30 -7.24 -25.83
CA LEU A 127 3.90 -8.30 -26.65
C LEU A 127 2.90 -9.36 -27.10
N VAL A 128 1.99 -9.77 -26.21
CA VAL A 128 0.93 -10.73 -26.56
C VAL A 128 -0.03 -10.13 -27.58
N GLU A 129 -0.44 -8.86 -27.40
CA GLU A 129 -1.30 -8.15 -28.34
C GLU A 129 -0.64 -8.00 -29.73
N GLN A 130 0.66 -7.67 -29.78
CA GLN A 130 1.42 -7.63 -31.03
C GLN A 130 1.43 -9.00 -31.71
N ARG A 131 1.72 -10.07 -30.95
CA ARG A 131 1.75 -11.42 -31.50
C ARG A 131 0.39 -11.87 -32.05
N VAL A 132 -0.70 -11.55 -31.35
CA VAL A 132 -2.06 -11.85 -31.80
C VAL A 132 -2.37 -11.13 -33.12
N ARG A 133 -1.96 -9.86 -33.26
CA ARG A 133 -2.13 -9.09 -34.50
C ARG A 133 -1.32 -9.69 -35.65
N GLU A 134 -0.09 -10.14 -35.39
CA GLU A 134 0.73 -10.83 -36.40
C GLU A 134 0.09 -12.14 -36.85
N ASP A 135 -0.37 -12.96 -35.90
CA ASP A 135 -1.03 -14.24 -36.23
C ASP A 135 -2.30 -14.01 -37.08
N VAL A 136 -3.08 -12.95 -36.80
CA VAL A 136 -4.25 -12.55 -37.61
C VAL A 136 -3.85 -12.12 -39.02
N ARG A 137 -2.83 -11.28 -39.17
CA ARG A 137 -2.33 -10.86 -40.49
C ARG A 137 -1.84 -12.04 -41.32
N VAL A 138 -1.17 -13.01 -40.70
CA VAL A 138 -0.69 -14.22 -41.38
C VAL A 138 -1.87 -15.10 -41.81
N SER A 139 -2.93 -15.22 -41.01
CA SER A 139 -4.15 -15.92 -41.46
C SER A 139 -4.82 -15.20 -42.62
N GLU A 140 -4.97 -13.88 -42.56
CA GLU A 140 -5.57 -13.07 -43.64
C GLU A 140 -4.80 -13.24 -44.95
N GLN A 141 -3.46 -13.21 -44.92
CA GLN A 141 -2.62 -13.45 -46.10
C GLN A 141 -2.74 -14.86 -46.68
N ARG A 142 -2.97 -15.87 -45.83
CA ARG A 142 -3.22 -17.24 -46.30
C ARG A 142 -4.59 -17.35 -46.96
N ASP A 143 -5.61 -16.78 -46.32
CA ASP A 143 -6.96 -16.76 -46.84
C ASP A 143 -7.04 -16.00 -48.18
N GLU A 144 -6.25 -14.94 -48.36
CA GLU A 144 -6.09 -14.21 -49.63
C GLU A 144 -5.36 -15.04 -50.69
N ALA A 145 -4.31 -15.79 -50.32
CA ALA A 145 -3.57 -16.65 -51.25
C ALA A 145 -4.36 -17.90 -51.69
N ASP A 146 -5.26 -18.37 -50.84
CA ASP A 146 -6.16 -19.51 -51.11
C ASP A 146 -7.45 -19.09 -51.82
N GLN A 147 -7.65 -17.80 -52.14
CA GLN A 147 -8.76 -17.37 -52.99
C GLN A 147 -8.54 -17.86 -54.43
N PRO A 148 -9.47 -18.65 -55.00
CA PRO A 148 -9.39 -18.99 -56.41
C PRO A 148 -9.52 -17.71 -57.24
N GLU A 149 -8.62 -17.51 -58.21
CA GLU A 149 -8.76 -16.44 -59.21
C GLU A 149 -10.15 -16.58 -59.84
N LEU A 150 -11.05 -15.63 -59.54
CA LEU A 150 -12.34 -15.55 -60.22
C LEU A 150 -12.04 -15.38 -61.71
N PRO A 151 -12.60 -16.23 -62.60
CA PRO A 151 -12.30 -16.13 -64.02
C PRO A 151 -12.72 -14.76 -64.51
N ALA A 152 -11.73 -13.94 -64.91
CA ALA A 152 -11.93 -12.71 -65.63
C ALA A 152 -12.81 -13.03 -66.85
N GLY A 153 -13.96 -12.35 -66.94
CA GLY A 153 -15.04 -12.67 -67.86
C GLY A 153 -14.55 -12.89 -69.29
N GLY A 154 -14.58 -14.14 -69.74
CA GLY A 154 -14.49 -14.50 -71.15
C GLY A 154 -15.85 -14.36 -71.83
N SER A 155 -16.41 -13.15 -71.87
CA SER A 155 -17.49 -12.83 -72.82
C SER A 155 -16.84 -12.39 -74.14
N ASN A 156 -16.48 -13.36 -74.97
CA ASN A 156 -16.26 -13.13 -76.40
C ASN A 156 -17.45 -13.75 -77.16
N ALA A 157 -18.57 -13.04 -77.13
CA ALA A 157 -19.69 -13.21 -78.06
C ALA A 157 -19.68 -12.00 -79.01
N GLY A 158 -19.06 -12.17 -80.17
CA GLY A 158 -18.95 -11.23 -81.28
C GLY A 158 -17.77 -11.68 -82.14
N ASP A 159 -17.79 -11.72 -83.46
CA ASP A 159 -18.68 -11.14 -84.47
C ASP A 159 -18.31 -11.83 -85.81
N LYS A 160 -19.31 -12.13 -86.65
CA LYS A 160 -19.30 -12.35 -88.12
C LYS A 160 -18.17 -13.17 -88.79
N ARG A 161 -18.56 -14.22 -89.55
CA ARG A 161 -18.88 -14.16 -91.00
C ARG A 161 -19.42 -15.49 -91.49
#